data_AF-A0A9P1HEP4-F1
#
_entry.id   AF-A0A9P1HEP4-F1
#
_cell.length_a   1.000
_cell.length_b   1.000
_cell.length_c   1.000
_cell.angle_alpha   90.00
_cell.angle_beta   90.00
_cell.angle_gamma   90.00
#
_symmetry.space_group_name_H-M   'P 1'
#
loop_
_entity.id
_entity.type
_entity.pdbx_description
1 polymer ?
#
loop_
_entity_poly.entity_id
_entity_poly.type
_entity_poly.pdbx_seq_one_letter_code
_entity_poly.pdbx_strand_id
1 'polypeptide(L)'
;MKAAVIFLLTLLTVCECIRIPLLLGDLKIGKREDGKVDINFSNNLDVGGFGAGKNTTLTVSNDTFVVNDNSHITSNGTRHEVSSQTGFIDDEVKVEGNANINNQNIRMGLGENGSHFIGDVSRAIQNSTKKP
;
A
#
# COMPACT_ATOMS: atom_id res chain seq x y z
N MET A 1 -24.03 -30.18 14.33
CA MET A 1 -23.30 -29.05 14.96
C MET A 1 -21.81 -29.35 15.16
N LYS A 2 -21.41 -30.45 15.82
CA LYS A 2 -19.98 -30.77 16.06
C LYS A 2 -19.14 -30.96 14.77
N ALA A 3 -19.70 -31.60 13.74
CA ALA A 3 -19.00 -31.80 12.46
C ALA A 3 -18.76 -30.49 11.68
N ALA A 4 -19.66 -29.51 11.79
CA ALA A 4 -19.50 -28.21 11.13
C ALA A 4 -18.40 -27.36 11.79
N VAL A 5 -18.26 -27.46 13.12
CA VAL A 5 -17.17 -26.78 13.86
C VAL A 5 -15.82 -27.41 13.54
N ILE A 6 -15.76 -28.75 13.45
CA ILE A 6 -14.53 -29.47 13.06
C ILE A 6 -14.18 -29.15 11.60
N PHE A 7 -15.16 -29.14 10.70
CA PHE A 7 -14.96 -28.75 9.29
C PHE A 7 -14.47 -27.30 9.17
N LEU A 8 -15.05 -26.37 9.92
CA LEU A 8 -14.61 -24.96 9.97
C LEU A 8 -13.19 -24.83 10.54
N LEU A 9 -12.85 -25.56 11.60
CA LEU A 9 -11.50 -25.59 12.15
C LEU A 9 -10.49 -26.16 11.13
N THR A 10 -10.83 -27.25 10.44
CA THR A 10 -9.96 -27.84 9.42
C THR A 10 -9.83 -26.96 8.18
N LEU A 11 -10.89 -26.24 7.81
CA LEU A 11 -10.86 -25.28 6.70
C LEU A 11 -9.95 -24.10 7.04
N LEU A 12 -9.99 -23.60 8.28
CA LEU A 12 -9.12 -22.53 8.77
C LEU A 12 -7.64 -22.96 8.87
N THR A 13 -7.35 -24.24 9.14
CA THR A 13 -5.96 -24.74 9.17
C THR A 13 -5.36 -25.02 7.79
N VAL A 14 -6.20 -25.21 6.77
CA VAL A 14 -5.75 -25.44 5.38
C VAL A 14 -5.78 -24.14 4.55
N CYS A 15 -6.56 -23.15 4.99
CA CYS A 15 -6.63 -21.86 4.32
C CYS A 15 -5.50 -20.95 4.81
N GLU A 16 -4.38 -20.95 4.10
CA GLU A 16 -3.26 -20.02 4.30
C GLU A 16 -3.64 -18.54 4.04
N CYS A 17 -4.92 -18.26 3.75
CA CYS A 17 -5.46 -16.95 3.46
C CYS A 17 -6.91 -16.80 3.98
N ILE A 18 -7.12 -16.00 5.02
CA ILE A 18 -8.44 -15.61 5.52
C ILE A 18 -8.91 -14.40 4.73
N ARG A 19 -10.11 -14.45 4.12
CA ARG A 19 -10.76 -13.31 3.47
C ARG A 19 -12.12 -13.03 4.10
N ILE A 20 -12.30 -11.82 4.61
CA ILE A 20 -13.54 -11.32 5.20
C ILE A 20 -14.08 -10.23 4.27
N PRO A 21 -15.18 -10.47 3.52
CA PRO A 21 -15.80 -9.43 2.71
C PRO A 21 -16.44 -8.37 3.62
N LEU A 22 -16.26 -7.10 3.26
CA LEU A 22 -16.90 -5.93 3.89
C LEU A 22 -17.87 -5.32 2.88
N LEU A 23 -18.84 -4.53 3.35
CA LEU A 23 -19.89 -3.93 2.50
C LEU A 23 -19.33 -3.15 1.30
N LEU A 24 -18.15 -2.55 1.44
CA LEU A 24 -17.48 -1.76 0.40
C LEU A 24 -16.00 -2.16 0.28
N GLY A 25 -15.65 -3.42 0.54
CA GLY A 25 -14.24 -3.81 0.64
C GLY A 25 -13.97 -5.25 1.06
N ASP A 26 -12.74 -5.54 1.44
CA ASP A 26 -12.38 -6.77 2.12
C ASP A 26 -11.17 -6.61 3.06
N LEU A 27 -11.13 -7.49 4.06
CA LEU A 27 -9.95 -7.76 4.87
C LEU A 27 -9.39 -9.12 4.44
N LYS A 28 -8.12 -9.17 4.06
CA LYS A 28 -7.40 -10.40 3.73
C LYS A 28 -6.21 -10.55 4.67
N ILE A 29 -6.02 -11.74 5.21
CA ILE A 29 -4.84 -12.10 6.00
C ILE A 29 -4.27 -13.35 5.36
N GLY A 30 -3.07 -13.28 4.79
CA GLY A 30 -2.47 -14.41 4.10
C GLY A 30 -0.98 -14.54 4.35
N LYS A 31 -0.49 -15.77 4.29
CA LYS A 31 0.95 -16.04 4.22
C LYS A 31 1.36 -16.10 2.75
N ARG A 32 2.44 -15.40 2.40
CA ARG A 32 3.06 -15.44 1.07
C ARG A 32 3.97 -16.65 0.93
N GLU A 33 4.29 -16.98 -0.32
CA GLU A 33 5.23 -18.05 -0.67
C GLU A 33 6.65 -17.82 -0.09
N ASP A 34 7.04 -16.56 0.11
CA ASP A 34 8.31 -16.15 0.72
C ASP A 34 8.30 -16.21 2.27
N GLY A 35 7.20 -16.66 2.86
CA GLY A 35 7.02 -16.79 4.31
C GLY A 35 6.58 -15.52 5.02
N LYS A 36 6.46 -14.37 4.33
CA LYS A 36 5.94 -13.12 4.93
C LYS A 36 4.42 -13.22 5.13
N VAL A 37 3.90 -12.50 6.12
CA VAL A 37 2.46 -12.40 6.37
C VAL A 37 1.95 -11.04 5.91
N ASP A 38 0.94 -11.05 5.05
CA ASP A 38 0.26 -9.85 4.58
C ASP A 38 -1.12 -9.73 5.23
N ILE A 39 -1.39 -8.57 5.80
CA ILE A 39 -2.71 -8.14 6.25
C ILE A 39 -3.13 -7.00 5.33
N ASN A 40 -4.08 -7.26 4.45
CA ASN A 40 -4.60 -6.32 3.48
C ASN A 40 -6.02 -5.86 3.84
N PHE A 41 -6.22 -4.55 3.86
CA PHE A 41 -7.50 -3.89 4.04
C PHE A 41 -7.78 -3.11 2.76
N SER A 42 -8.79 -3.52 2.00
CA SER A 42 -9.21 -2.82 0.80
C SER A 42 -10.62 -2.28 0.97
N ASN A 43 -10.85 -1.05 0.54
CA ASN A 43 -12.16 -0.44 0.42
C ASN A 43 -12.25 0.26 -0.94
N ASN A 44 -13.38 0.17 -1.61
CA ASN A 44 -13.61 0.81 -2.89
C ASN A 44 -15.08 1.17 -3.05
N LEU A 45 -15.34 2.41 -3.43
CA LEU A 45 -16.66 2.91 -3.80
C LEU A 45 -16.53 3.69 -5.10
N ASP A 46 -17.30 3.30 -6.12
CA ASP A 46 -17.42 4.03 -7.38
C ASP A 46 -18.89 4.10 -7.76
N VAL A 47 -19.39 5.32 -7.94
CA VAL A 47 -20.76 5.60 -8.36
C VAL A 47 -20.70 6.59 -9.51
N GLY A 48 -20.97 6.10 -10.73
CA GLY A 48 -21.12 6.95 -11.91
C GLY A 48 -19.85 7.69 -12.32
N GLY A 49 -18.67 7.10 -12.12
CA GLY A 49 -17.38 7.73 -12.47
C GLY A 49 -16.89 8.73 -11.42
N PHE A 50 -17.53 8.75 -10.24
CA PHE A 50 -17.07 9.43 -9.04
C PHE A 50 -16.91 8.41 -7.94
N GLY A 51 -15.70 8.34 -7.39
CA GLY A 51 -15.38 7.29 -6.45
C GLY A 51 -14.14 7.57 -5.65
N ALA A 52 -13.93 6.76 -4.63
CA ALA A 52 -12.70 6.71 -3.90
C ALA A 52 -12.47 5.30 -3.38
N GLY A 53 -11.21 4.93 -3.26
CA GLY A 53 -10.86 3.68 -2.62
C GLY A 53 -9.50 3.78 -1.96
N LYS A 54 -9.30 2.89 -0.99
CA LYS A 54 -8.07 2.77 -0.23
C LYS A 54 -7.71 1.30 -0.10
N ASN A 55 -6.45 0.98 -0.29
CA ASN A 55 -5.89 -0.33 -0.09
C ASN A 55 -4.65 -0.21 0.79
N THR A 56 -4.74 -0.72 2.01
CA THR A 56 -3.63 -0.77 2.97
C THR A 56 -3.14 -2.21 3.09
N THR A 57 -1.86 -2.45 2.90
CA THR A 57 -1.21 -3.76 3.15
C THR A 57 -0.14 -3.60 4.21
N LEU A 58 -0.29 -4.32 5.31
CA LEU A 58 0.74 -4.51 6.32
C LEU A 58 1.45 -5.84 6.04
N THR A 59 2.75 -5.81 5.75
CA THR A 59 3.59 -6.98 5.54
C THR A 59 4.54 -7.15 6.73
N VAL A 60 4.54 -8.33 7.35
CA VAL A 60 5.38 -8.64 8.53
C VAL A 60 6.15 -9.96 8.33
N SER A 61 7.43 -9.94 8.67
CA SER A 61 8.31 -11.11 8.86
C SER A 61 9.42 -10.77 9.87
N ASN A 62 10.38 -11.68 10.10
CA ASN A 62 11.47 -11.47 11.07
C ASN A 62 12.25 -10.16 10.83
N ASP A 63 12.51 -9.82 9.57
CA ASP A 63 13.34 -8.65 9.20
C ASP A 63 12.56 -7.66 8.30
N THR A 64 11.24 -7.81 8.19
CA THR A 64 10.38 -6.93 7.41
C THR A 64 9.18 -6.49 8.25
N PHE A 65 8.99 -5.18 8.38
CA PHE A 65 7.74 -4.59 8.84
C PHE A 65 7.42 -3.42 7.93
N VAL A 66 6.43 -3.55 7.05
CA VAL A 66 6.10 -2.52 6.07
C VAL A 66 4.62 -2.28 5.99
N VAL A 67 4.23 -1.02 6.00
CA VAL A 67 2.89 -0.56 5.66
C VAL A 67 2.92 0.06 4.26
N ASN A 68 2.11 -0.49 3.37
CA ASN A 68 1.83 0.06 2.05
C ASN A 68 0.42 0.61 2.04
N ASP A 69 0.25 1.89 1.76
CA ASP A 69 -1.05 2.51 1.53
C ASP A 69 -1.15 2.89 0.06
N ASN A 70 -2.30 2.62 -0.56
CA ASN A 70 -2.65 3.13 -1.87
C ASN A 70 -4.07 3.67 -1.82
N SER A 71 -4.23 4.97 -2.07
CA SER A 71 -5.52 5.64 -2.10
C SER A 71 -5.76 6.17 -3.50
N HIS A 72 -7.00 6.15 -3.96
CA HIS A 72 -7.36 6.75 -5.22
C HIS A 72 -8.68 7.48 -5.12
N ILE A 73 -8.84 8.47 -6.00
CA ILE A 73 -10.10 9.17 -6.22
C ILE A 73 -10.37 9.10 -7.72
N THR A 74 -11.59 8.72 -8.07
CA THR A 74 -12.10 8.80 -9.44
C THR A 74 -12.98 10.04 -9.53
N SER A 75 -12.71 10.90 -10.50
CA SER A 75 -13.53 12.08 -10.79
C SER A 75 -13.76 12.15 -12.29
N ASN A 76 -15.03 12.16 -12.71
CA ASN A 76 -15.42 12.20 -14.12
C ASN A 76 -14.74 11.07 -14.94
N GLY A 77 -14.69 9.86 -14.38
CA GLY A 77 -14.04 8.69 -15.00
C GLY A 77 -12.51 8.73 -15.03
N THR A 78 -11.87 9.79 -14.54
CA THR A 78 -10.40 9.89 -14.43
C THR A 78 -9.96 9.53 -13.02
N ARG A 79 -9.00 8.61 -12.91
CA ARG A 79 -8.48 8.10 -11.63
C ARG A 79 -7.18 8.80 -11.27
N HIS A 80 -7.11 9.31 -10.06
CA HIS A 80 -5.93 9.89 -9.43
C HIS A 80 -5.50 8.98 -8.28
N GLU A 81 -4.22 8.64 -8.22
CA GLU A 81 -3.71 7.68 -7.24
C GLU A 81 -2.60 8.31 -6.40
N VAL A 82 -2.59 7.98 -5.11
CA VAL A 82 -1.54 8.34 -4.17
C VAL A 82 -1.18 7.09 -3.39
N SER A 83 0.08 6.68 -3.45
CA SER A 83 0.59 5.57 -2.67
C SER A 83 1.71 6.00 -1.74
N SER A 84 1.87 5.28 -0.64
CA SER A 84 2.99 5.44 0.27
C SER A 84 3.43 4.10 0.81
N GLN A 85 4.71 4.00 1.11
CA GLN A 85 5.31 2.86 1.79
C GLN A 85 6.08 3.37 3.00
N THR A 86 5.91 2.74 4.15
CA THR A 86 6.66 3.09 5.36
C THR A 86 6.99 1.85 6.16
N GLY A 87 8.24 1.70 6.57
CA GLY A 87 8.65 0.59 7.41
C GLY A 87 10.13 0.24 7.31
N PHE A 88 10.43 -1.01 7.65
CA PHE A 88 11.75 -1.62 7.61
C PHE A 88 11.71 -2.83 6.67
N ILE A 89 12.66 -2.89 5.75
CA ILE A 89 12.86 -4.04 4.86
C ILE A 89 14.33 -4.43 4.94
N ASP A 90 14.61 -5.61 5.49
CA ASP A 90 15.97 -6.17 5.51
C ASP A 90 16.98 -5.17 6.11
N ASP A 91 16.61 -4.60 7.28
CA ASP A 91 17.33 -3.55 8.03
C ASP A 91 17.38 -2.14 7.39
N GLU A 92 16.75 -1.93 6.23
CA GLU A 92 16.63 -0.61 5.62
C GLU A 92 15.34 0.10 6.00
N VAL A 93 15.44 1.36 6.42
CA VAL A 93 14.27 2.23 6.59
C VAL A 93 13.74 2.65 5.21
N LYS A 94 12.46 2.37 4.96
CA LYS A 94 11.71 2.84 3.78
C LYS A 94 10.67 3.85 4.23
N VAL A 95 10.67 5.03 3.61
CA VAL A 95 9.62 6.04 3.72
C VAL A 95 9.46 6.64 2.33
N GLU A 96 8.48 6.17 1.57
CA GLU A 96 8.26 6.57 0.18
C GLU A 96 6.81 7.02 -0.03
N GLY A 97 6.64 7.94 -0.96
CA GLY A 97 5.36 8.48 -1.39
C GLY A 97 5.37 8.68 -2.90
N ASN A 98 4.27 8.33 -3.54
CA ASN A 98 4.06 8.50 -4.97
C ASN A 98 2.66 9.09 -5.18
N ALA A 99 2.55 10.10 -6.04
CA ALA A 99 1.27 10.62 -6.51
C ALA A 99 1.24 10.62 -8.05
N ASN A 100 0.24 9.95 -8.62
CA ASN A 100 -0.07 9.99 -10.04
C ASN A 100 -1.29 10.86 -10.28
N ILE A 101 -1.08 12.01 -10.91
CA ILE A 101 -2.12 12.98 -11.24
C ILE A 101 -1.96 13.34 -12.73
N ASN A 102 -2.97 13.02 -13.54
CA ASN A 102 -2.99 13.41 -14.96
C ASN A 102 -1.73 13.01 -15.74
N ASN A 103 -1.29 11.75 -15.59
CA ASN A 103 -0.07 11.23 -16.24
C ASN A 103 1.24 11.86 -15.72
N GLN A 104 1.20 12.65 -14.65
CA GLN A 104 2.38 13.13 -13.94
C GLN A 104 2.57 12.29 -12.68
N ASN A 105 3.78 11.75 -12.53
CA ASN A 105 4.17 10.96 -11.38
C ASN A 105 5.13 11.78 -10.52
N ILE A 106 4.74 12.07 -9.29
CA ILE A 106 5.55 12.74 -8.28
C ILE A 106 6.00 11.67 -7.28
N ARG A 107 7.30 11.49 -7.13
CA ARG A 107 7.88 10.52 -6.20
C ARG A 107 8.71 11.24 -5.14
N MET A 108 8.59 10.82 -3.89
CA MET A 108 9.29 11.38 -2.75
C MET A 108 9.68 10.23 -1.82
N GLY A 109 10.83 10.31 -1.14
CA GLY A 109 11.13 9.34 -0.09
C GLY A 109 12.59 9.01 0.15
N LEU A 110 12.79 8.21 1.19
CA LEU A 110 14.04 7.60 1.62
C LEU A 110 13.86 6.08 1.46
N GLY A 111 14.64 5.44 0.59
CA GLY A 111 14.49 4.00 0.36
C GLY A 111 14.76 3.54 -1.07
N GLU A 112 14.65 4.43 -2.06
CA GLU A 112 14.97 4.06 -3.43
C GLU A 112 16.49 3.89 -3.58
N ASN A 113 16.93 2.86 -4.32
CA ASN A 113 18.33 2.67 -4.71
C ASN A 113 18.81 3.92 -5.48
N GLY A 114 19.37 4.90 -4.76
CA GLY A 114 19.73 6.22 -5.28
C GLY A 114 18.85 7.34 -4.73
N SER A 115 18.79 7.50 -3.40
CA SER A 115 18.08 8.58 -2.71
C SER A 115 18.34 9.95 -3.35
N HIS A 116 17.42 10.39 -4.23
CA HIS A 116 17.48 11.72 -4.82
C HIS A 116 17.00 12.78 -3.83
N PHE A 117 16.61 12.45 -2.60
CA PHE A 117 16.19 13.44 -1.60
C PHE A 117 17.21 14.58 -1.44
N ILE A 118 18.50 14.25 -1.23
CA ILE A 118 19.55 15.29 -1.16
C ILE A 118 19.74 15.97 -2.53
N GLY A 119 19.66 15.23 -3.63
CA GLY A 119 19.79 15.78 -4.99
C GLY A 119 18.67 16.76 -5.35
N ASP A 120 17.43 16.46 -4.97
CA ASP A 120 16.23 17.22 -5.28
C ASP A 120 16.07 18.41 -4.33
N VAL A 121 16.42 18.25 -3.05
CA VAL A 121 16.57 19.39 -2.12
C VAL A 121 17.70 20.31 -2.57
N SER A 122 18.85 19.77 -2.98
CA SER A 122 19.98 20.56 -3.50
C SER A 122 19.61 21.31 -4.79
N ARG A 123 18.95 20.66 -5.74
CA ARG A 123 18.43 21.31 -6.97
C ARG A 123 17.38 22.38 -6.64
N ALA A 124 16.49 22.13 -5.70
CA ALA A 124 15.48 23.11 -5.28
C ALA A 124 16.12 24.37 -4.66
N ILE A 125 17.16 24.21 -3.82
CA ILE A 125 17.93 25.32 -3.24
C ILE A 125 18.72 26.08 -4.31
N GLN A 126 19.34 25.37 -5.27
CA GLN A 126 20.07 26.02 -6.36
C GLN A 126 19.16 26.81 -7.31
N ASN A 127 17.93 26.33 -7.51
CA ASN A 127 16.94 27.03 -8.33
C ASN A 127 16.31 28.23 -7.59
N SER A 128 16.19 28.17 -6.25
CA SER A 128 15.70 29.31 -5.45
C SER A 128 16.74 30.42 -5.26
N THR A 129 18.04 30.09 -5.32
CA THR A 129 19.17 31.05 -5.27
C THR A 129 19.51 31.68 -6.63
N LYS A 130 18.95 31.17 -7.73
CA LYS A 130 19.09 31.70 -9.11
C LYS A 130 17.97 32.65 -9.54
N LYS A 131 17.20 33.22 -8.60
CA LYS A 131 16.27 34.31 -8.94
C LYS A 131 17.05 35.65 -8.96
N PRO A 132 16.96 36.46 -10.04
CA PRO A 132 17.44 37.84 -10.03
C PRO A 132 16.65 38.69 -9.03
#